data_AF-F4G294-F1
#
_entry.id   AF-F4G294-F1
#
_cell.length_a   1.000
_cell.length_b   1.000
_cell.length_c   1.000
_cell.angle_alpha   90.00
_cell.angle_beta   90.00
_cell.angle_gamma   90.00
#
_symmetry.space_group_name_H-M   'P 1'
#
loop_
_entity.id
_entity.type
_entity.pdbx_description
1 polymer ?
#
loop_
_entity_poly.entity_id
_entity_poly.type
_entity_poly.pdbx_seq_one_letter_code
_entity_poly.pdbx_strand_id
1 'polypeptide(L)'
;MRKLVERGVPVKRASKIVGLSATSYEKRIKEEKLNLLFTDREIMDMIEGLVTRIISGDSVEETSLCILCSKSRKTFGLPGCFI
;
A
#
# COMPACT_ATOMS: atom_id res chain seq x y z
N MET A 1 7.05 -2.68 -0.27
CA MET A 1 6.55 -1.56 0.54
C MET A 1 7.42 -1.46 1.79
N ARG A 2 8.20 -0.39 1.91
CA ARG A 2 8.93 -0.13 3.17
C ARG A 2 7.90 0.11 4.26
N LYS A 3 8.07 -0.50 5.45
CA LYS A 3 7.17 -0.23 6.59
C LYS A 3 7.11 1.29 6.79
N LEU A 4 5.96 1.85 7.16
CA LEU A 4 5.86 3.29 7.49
C LEU A 4 6.93 3.70 8.52
N VAL A 5 7.30 2.77 9.40
CA VAL A 5 8.41 2.91 10.36
C VAL A 5 9.77 3.10 9.69
N GLU A 6 10.05 2.40 8.60
CA GLU A 6 11.27 2.59 7.79
C GLU A 6 11.28 3.95 7.06
N ARG A 7 10.15 4.67 7.06
CA ARG A 7 10.01 6.04 6.55
C ARG A 7 9.94 7.09 7.66
N GLY A 8 10.33 6.73 8.89
CA GLY A 8 10.35 7.63 10.04
C GLY A 8 9.00 7.83 10.74
N VAL A 9 7.95 7.11 10.36
CA VAL A 9 6.65 7.20 11.05
C VAL A 9 6.68 6.35 12.33
N PRO A 10 6.42 6.92 13.52
CA PRO A 10 6.42 6.13 14.76
C PRO A 10 5.43 4.96 14.71
N VAL A 11 5.79 3.81 15.30
CA VAL A 11 4.98 2.57 15.29
C VAL A 11 3.54 2.84 15.71
N LYS A 12 3.32 3.63 16.76
CA LYS A 12 1.99 4.01 17.27
C LYS A 12 1.14 4.77 16.25
N ARG A 13 1.77 5.64 15.44
CA ARG A 13 1.10 6.40 14.37
C ARG A 13 0.85 5.50 13.16
N ALA A 14 1.85 4.70 12.77
CA ALA A 14 1.75 3.76 11.67
C ALA A 14 0.64 2.72 11.91
N SER A 15 0.55 2.16 13.11
CA SER A 15 -0.49 1.19 13.47
C SER A 15 -1.89 1.81 13.40
N LYS A 16 -2.05 3.07 13.85
CA LYS A 16 -3.31 3.82 13.76
C LYS A 16 -3.72 4.10 12.32
N ILE A 17 -2.79 4.53 11.46
CA ILE A 17 -3.05 4.78 10.03
C ILE A 17 -3.54 3.52 9.32
N VAL A 18 -2.94 2.37 9.64
CA VAL A 18 -3.25 1.08 8.99
C VAL A 18 -4.43 0.35 9.65
N GLY A 19 -4.98 0.87 10.76
CA GLY A 19 -6.11 0.26 11.47
C GLY A 19 -5.76 -1.06 12.19
N LEU A 20 -4.49 -1.22 12.60
CA LEU A 20 -4.00 -2.41 13.31
C LEU A 20 -3.51 -2.07 14.71
N SER A 21 -3.46 -3.08 15.59
CA SER A 21 -2.73 -2.95 16.85
C SER A 21 -1.22 -2.79 16.57
N ALA A 22 -0.49 -2.13 17.47
CA ALA A 22 0.96 -1.95 17.33
C ALA A 22 1.70 -3.29 17.22
N THR A 23 1.30 -4.29 18.02
CA THR A 23 1.90 -5.63 18.00
C THR A 23 1.60 -6.38 16.70
N SER A 24 0.38 -6.27 16.15
CA SER A 24 0.03 -6.84 14.84
C SER A 24 0.77 -6.16 13.69
N TYR A 25 1.02 -4.85 13.80
CA TYR A 25 1.80 -4.10 12.82
C TYR A 25 3.26 -4.59 12.76
N GLU A 26 3.89 -4.81 13.92
CA GLU A 26 5.25 -5.31 14.00
C GLU A 26 5.38 -6.75 13.48
N LYS A 27 4.41 -7.61 13.83
CA LYS A 27 4.37 -9.02 13.47
C LYS A 27 4.01 -9.30 12.00
N ARG A 28 3.65 -8.31 11.18
CA ARG A 28 3.26 -8.55 9.79
C ARG A 28 4.40 -9.28 9.04
N ILE A 29 4.08 -10.54 8.72
CA ILE A 29 4.89 -11.52 8.03
C ILE A 29 5.13 -11.04 6.60
N LYS A 30 6.30 -11.38 6.05
CA LYS A 30 6.62 -11.21 4.63
C LYS A 30 5.57 -11.98 3.81
N GLU A 31 4.50 -11.31 3.39
CA GLU A 31 3.53 -11.91 2.48
C GLU A 31 4.18 -12.03 1.10
N GLU A 32 4.62 -13.25 0.79
CA GLU A 32 5.31 -13.60 -0.45
C GLU A 32 4.52 -13.18 -1.70
N LYS A 33 3.19 -13.16 -1.60
CA LYS A 33 2.28 -12.67 -2.65
C LYS A 33 2.44 -11.18 -2.97
N LEU A 34 2.86 -10.35 -2.01
CA LEU A 34 3.09 -8.93 -2.25
C LEU A 34 4.36 -8.67 -3.07
N ASN A 35 5.27 -9.64 -3.17
CA ASN A 35 6.50 -9.50 -3.96
C ASN A 35 6.22 -9.27 -5.44
N LEU A 36 5.13 -9.81 -5.97
CA LEU A 36 4.70 -9.60 -7.36
C LEU A 36 4.37 -8.13 -7.65
N LEU A 37 3.85 -7.40 -6.66
CA LEU A 37 3.63 -5.96 -6.78
C LEU A 37 4.96 -5.18 -6.74
N PHE A 38 5.98 -5.74 -6.08
CA PHE A 38 7.29 -5.08 -5.94
C PHE A 38 8.15 -5.21 -7.18
N THR A 39 7.89 -6.20 -8.04
CA THR A 39 8.59 -6.38 -9.31
C THR A 39 8.06 -5.45 -10.41
N ASP A 40 6.84 -4.96 -10.27
CA ASP A 40 6.23 -4.00 -11.20
C ASP A 40 6.55 -2.56 -10.77
N ARG A 41 7.42 -1.89 -11.53
CA ARG A 41 7.88 -0.51 -11.20
C ARG A 41 6.74 0.49 -11.21
N GLU A 42 5.80 0.36 -12.14
CA GLU A 42 4.71 1.32 -12.28
C GLU A 42 3.76 1.24 -11.09
N ILE A 43 3.41 0.02 -10.68
CA ILE A 43 2.64 -0.26 -9.46
C ILE A 43 3.36 0.27 -8.23
N MET A 44 4.67 0.06 -8.13
CA MET A 44 5.46 0.58 -7.03
C MET A 44 5.44 2.10 -6.96
N ASP A 45 5.62 2.80 -8.08
CA ASP A 45 5.59 4.26 -8.14
C ASP A 45 4.21 4.81 -7.72
N MET A 46 3.13 4.17 -8.16
CA MET A 46 1.78 4.52 -7.73
C MET A 46 1.58 4.32 -6.21
N ILE A 47 2.04 3.20 -5.66
CA ILE A 47 1.98 2.94 -4.21
C ILE A 47 2.78 3.99 -3.43
N GLU A 48 3.99 4.32 -3.89
CA GLU A 48 4.85 5.32 -3.25
C GLU A 48 4.20 6.72 -3.24
N GLY A 49 3.60 7.13 -4.36
CA GLY A 49 2.86 8.38 -4.45
C GLY A 49 1.68 8.45 -3.48
N LEU A 50 0.87 7.37 -3.42
CA LEU A 50 -0.27 7.29 -2.52
C LEU A 50 0.14 7.30 -1.05
N VAL A 51 1.16 6.52 -0.68
CA VAL A 51 1.67 6.48 0.70
C VAL A 51 2.17 7.86 1.12
N THR A 52 2.86 8.59 0.23
CA THR A 52 3.35 9.93 0.52
C THR A 52 2.20 10.89 0.82
N ARG A 53 1.15 10.91 -0.02
CA ARG A 53 -0.06 11.72 0.21
C ARG A 53 -0.74 11.40 1.53
N ILE A 54 -0.91 10.11 1.85
CA ILE A 54 -1.51 9.66 3.12
C ILE A 54 -0.68 10.13 4.33
N ILE A 55 0.65 10.05 4.25
CA ILE A 55 1.54 10.48 5.34
C ILE A 55 1.47 12.01 5.53
N SER A 56 1.44 12.76 4.43
CA SER A 56 1.33 14.23 4.42
C SER A 56 -0.04 14.73 4.87
N GLY A 57 -1.06 13.87 4.85
CA GLY A 57 -2.45 14.24 5.15
C GLY A 57 -3.18 14.86 3.96
N ASP A 58 -2.64 14.70 2.75
CA ASP A 58 -3.28 15.15 1.51
C ASP A 58 -4.49 14.27 1.18
N SER A 59 -5.44 14.85 0.46
CA SER A 59 -6.55 14.08 -0.09
C SER A 59 -6.07 13.05 -1.11
N VAL A 60 -6.65 11.85 -1.03
CA VAL A 60 -6.44 10.80 -2.02
C VAL A 60 -7.75 10.63 -2.79
N GLU A 61 -7.72 10.93 -4.08
CA GLU A 61 -8.88 10.70 -4.95
C GLU A 61 -9.14 9.20 -5.09
N GLU A 62 -10.42 8.82 -5.05
CA GLU A 62 -10.86 7.42 -5.20
C GLU A 62 -10.39 6.82 -6.53
N THR A 63 -10.38 7.63 -7.59
CA THR A 63 -9.88 7.26 -8.93
C THR A 63 -8.43 6.78 -8.89
N SER A 64 -7.59 7.37 -8.05
CA SER A 64 -6.18 6.96 -7.90
C SER A 64 -6.07 5.54 -7.33
N LEU A 65 -6.96 5.19 -6.40
CA LEU A 65 -7.04 3.83 -5.85
C LEU A 65 -7.60 2.84 -6.88
N CYS A 66 -8.61 3.24 -7.66
CA CYS A 66 -9.17 2.41 -8.72
C CYS A 66 -8.14 2.05 -9.80
N ILE A 67 -7.30 3.01 -10.20
CA ILE A 67 -6.24 2.78 -11.19
C ILE A 67 -5.19 1.79 -10.65
N LEU A 68 -4.72 2.01 -9.42
CA LEU A 68 -3.78 1.10 -8.76
C LEU A 68 -4.37 -0.31 -8.64
N CYS A 69 -5.65 -0.43 -8.24
CA CYS A 69 -6.36 -1.70 -8.13
C CYS A 69 -6.44 -2.41 -9.48
N SER A 70 -6.86 -1.70 -10.54
CA SER A 70 -6.98 -2.25 -11.89
C SER A 70 -5.65 -2.79 -12.42
N LYS A 71 -4.55 -2.04 -12.24
CA LYS A 71 -3.21 -2.50 -12.63
C LYS A 71 -2.73 -3.68 -11.79
N SER A 72 -2.89 -3.63 -10.47
CA SER A 72 -2.51 -4.72 -9.57
C SER A 72 -3.24 -6.03 -9.89
N ARG A 73 -4.52 -5.95 -10.28
CA ARG A 73 -5.31 -7.12 -10.69
C ARG A 73 -4.72 -7.83 -11.90
N LYS A 74 -4.18 -7.09 -12.88
CA LYS A 74 -3.48 -7.69 -14.02
C LYS A 74 -2.24 -8.47 -13.58
N THR A 75 -1.44 -7.90 -12.68
CA THR A 75 -0.24 -8.56 -12.13
C THR A 75 -0.58 -9.85 -11.39
N PHE A 76 -1.77 -9.93 -10.79
CA PHE A 76 -2.26 -11.14 -10.13
C PHE A 76 -3.10 -12.07 -11.01
N GLY A 77 -3.26 -11.78 -12.31
CA GLY A 77 -4.11 -12.58 -13.21
C GLY A 77 -5.60 -12.56 -12.82
N LEU A 78 -6.05 -11.54 -12.10
CA LEU A 78 -7.44 -11.37 -11.67
C LEU A 78 -8.28 -10.71 -12.77
N PRO A 79 -9.58 -11.01 -12.87
CA PRO A 79 -10.48 -10.37 -13.85
C PRO A 79 -10.57 -8.87 -13.60
N GLY A 80 -11.03 -8.10 -14.59
CA GLY A 80 -11.31 -6.66 -14.42
C GLY A 80 -12.24 -6.36 -13.24
N CYS A 81 -12.22 -5.12 -12.75
CA CYS A 81 -13.18 -4.71 -11.73
C CYS A 81 -14.54 -4.49 -12.40
N PHE A 82 -15.57 -5.16 -11.91
CA PHE A 82 -16.96 -4.90 -12.29
C PHE A 82 -17.46 -3.81 -11.33
N ILE A 83 -17.29 -2.56 -11.71
CA ILE A 83 -17.99 -1.43 -11.07
C ILE A 83 -19.25 -1.20 -11.88
#